data_AF-A0A7N5JTK2-F1
#
_entry.id   AF-A0A7N5JTK2-F1
#
_cell.length_a   1.000
_cell.length_b   1.000
_cell.length_c   1.000
_cell.angle_alpha   90.00
_cell.angle_beta   90.00
_cell.angle_gamma   90.00
#
_symmetry.space_group_name_H-M   'P 1'
#
loop_
_entity.id
_entity.type
_entity.pdbx_description
1 polymer ?
#
loop_
_entity_poly.entity_id
_entity_poly.type
_entity_poly.pdbx_seq_one_letter_code
_entity_poly.pdbx_strand_id
1 'polypeptide(L)' 'MAEQAPTSALLLCLGNTCQSLIAEAIFRKLVTDQNVLDNWRVDSAATSILVEPPTLLQLQKTWNKQNRT' A
#
# COMPACT_ATOMS: atom_id res chain seq x y z
N MET A 1 2.71 -27.14 -20.22
CA MET A 1 3.29 -26.25 -19.18
C MET A 1 2.27 -26.16 -18.06
N ALA A 2 2.64 -26.44 -16.82
CA ALA A 2 1.72 -26.38 -15.69
C ALA A 2 1.27 -24.94 -15.47
N GLU A 3 -0.05 -24.71 -15.46
CA GLU A 3 -0.66 -23.43 -15.12
C GLU A 3 -0.27 -23.08 -13.67
N GLN A 4 0.55 -22.04 -13.50
CA GLN A 4 0.95 -21.57 -12.18
C GLN A 4 -0.27 -20.87 -11.57
N ALA A 5 -0.74 -21.34 -10.41
CA ALA A 5 -1.84 -20.68 -9.72
C ALA A 5 -1.45 -19.23 -9.36
N PRO A 6 -2.37 -18.26 -9.50
CA PRO A 6 -2.09 -16.87 -9.20
C PRO A 6 -1.68 -16.73 -7.72
N THR A 7 -0.45 -16.26 -7.50
CA THR A 7 0.13 -16.08 -6.17
C THR A 7 -0.03 -14.63 -5.74
N SER A 8 -0.31 -14.39 -4.46
CA SER A 8 -0.50 -13.04 -3.92
C SER A 8 0.57 -12.70 -2.89
N ALA A 9 1.08 -11.48 -2.94
CA ALA A 9 2.06 -10.93 -1.99
C ALA A 9 1.53 -9.62 -1.40
N LEU A 10 1.49 -9.54 -0.06
CA LEU A 10 1.15 -8.33 0.68
C LEU A 10 2.38 -7.85 1.46
N LEU A 11 2.88 -6.66 1.12
CA LEU A 11 4.04 -6.07 1.79
C LEU A 11 3.58 -5.08 2.86
N LEU A 12 4.03 -5.30 4.10
CA LEU A 12 3.53 -4.58 5.28
C LEU A 12 4.63 -3.70 5.90
N CYS A 13 4.24 -2.49 6.31
CA CYS A 13 5.01 -1.72 7.30
C CYS A 13 4.06 -0.94 8.22
N LEU A 14 4.60 -0.21 9.20
CA LEU A 14 3.77 0.49 10.20
C LEU A 14 2.85 1.54 9.57
N GLY A 15 3.32 2.35 8.60
CA GLY A 15 2.57 3.48 8.05
C GLY A 15 2.32 3.44 6.54
N ASN A 16 2.73 2.35 5.88
CA ASN A 16 2.74 2.20 4.43
C ASN A 16 3.33 3.39 3.63
N THR A 17 4.44 3.96 4.10
CA THR A 17 5.00 5.21 3.51
C THR A 17 6.45 5.07 3.04
N CYS A 18 7.20 4.10 3.59
CA CYS A 18 8.63 3.94 3.30
C CYS A 18 8.91 2.52 2.78
N GLN A 19 9.15 1.56 3.69
CA GLN A 19 9.69 0.26 3.33
C GLN A 19 8.74 -0.58 2.47
N SER A 20 7.46 -0.60 2.82
CA SER A 20 6.46 -1.38 2.08
C SER A 20 6.22 -0.84 0.66
N LEU A 21 6.22 0.49 0.47
CA LEU A 21 6.07 1.11 -0.85
C LEU A 21 7.29 0.83 -1.74
N ILE A 22 8.50 0.94 -1.18
CA ILE A 22 9.74 0.63 -1.91
C ILE A 22 9.75 -0.85 -2.30
N ALA A 23 9.41 -1.73 -1.36
CA ALA A 23 9.41 -3.17 -1.60
C ALA A 23 8.34 -3.56 -2.64
N GLU A 24 7.16 -2.94 -2.63
CA GLU A 24 6.15 -3.13 -3.67
C GLU A 24 6.66 -2.70 -5.05
N ALA A 25 7.27 -1.51 -5.15
CA ALA A 25 7.78 -1.00 -6.42
C ALA A 25 8.89 -1.90 -6.99
N ILE A 26 9.82 -2.34 -6.13
CA ILE A 26 10.89 -3.27 -6.51
C ILE A 26 10.28 -4.62 -6.94
N PHE A 27 9.34 -5.16 -6.16
CA PHE A 27 8.72 -6.44 -6.46
C PHE A 27 7.96 -6.41 -7.79
N ARG A 28 7.15 -5.37 -8.03
CA ARG A 28 6.47 -5.13 -9.30
C ARG A 28 7.44 -5.05 -10.47
N LYS A 29 8.58 -4.36 -10.30
CA LYS A 29 9.63 -4.29 -11.32
C LYS A 29 10.21 -5.68 -11.61
N LEU A 30 10.54 -6.45 -10.58
CA LEU A 30 11.12 -7.80 -10.73
C LEU A 30 10.18 -8.79 -11.42
N VAL A 31 8.88 -8.78 -11.10
CA VAL A 31 7.90 -9.66 -11.77
C VAL A 31 7.61 -9.24 -13.21
N THR A 32 7.72 -7.93 -13.50
CA THR A 32 7.61 -7.40 -14.86
C THR A 32 8.82 -7.79 -15.69
N ASP A 33 10.03 -7.63 -15.15
CA ASP A 33 11.29 -7.99 -15.80
C ASP A 33 11.37 -9.51 -16.09
N GLN A 34 10.68 -10.34 -15.29
CA GLN A 34 10.56 -11.78 -15.49
C GLN A 34 9.35 -12.20 -16.34
N ASN A 35 8.51 -11.25 -16.80
CA ASN A 35 7.32 -11.50 -17.59
C ASN A 35 6.32 -12.50 -16.93
N VAL A 36 6.17 -12.41 -15.61
CA VAL A 36 5.25 -13.24 -14.81
C VAL A 36 4.17 -12.41 -14.10
N LEU A 37 3.96 -11.16 -14.51
CA LEU A 37 3.01 -10.23 -13.89
C LEU A 37 1.60 -10.83 -13.78
N ASP A 38 1.14 -11.56 -14.81
CA ASP A 38 -0.21 -12.15 -14.86
C ASP A 38 -0.45 -13.21 -13.76
N ASN A 39 0.62 -13.78 -13.20
CA ASN A 39 0.55 -14.79 -12.14
C ASN A 39 0.70 -14.20 -10.73
N TRP A 40 0.95 -12.89 -10.61
CA TRP A 40 1.24 -12.24 -9.34
C TRP A 40 0.31 -11.07 -9.04
N ARG A 41 -0.39 -11.16 -7.90
CA ARG A 41 -1.06 -10.01 -7.30
C ARG A 41 -0.18 -9.41 -6.20
N VAL A 42 0.16 -8.14 -6.33
CA VAL A 42 1.12 -7.45 -5.44
C VAL A 42 0.48 -6.19 -4.91
N ASP A 43 0.37 -6.09 -3.58
CA ASP A 43 -0.21 -4.95 -2.88
C ASP A 43 0.65 -4.61 -1.65
N SER A 44 0.58 -3.36 -1.18
CA SER A 44 1.17 -2.93 0.10
C SER A 44 0.11 -2.39 1.06
N ALA A 45 0.34 -2.56 2.35
CA ALA A 45 -0.57 -2.09 3.39
C ALA A 45 0.14 -1.62 4.65
N ALA A 46 -0.59 -0.84 5.44
CA ALA A 46 -0.14 -0.35 6.74
C ALA A 46 -0.74 -1.22 7.85
N THR A 47 0.05 -1.57 8.87
CA THR A 47 -0.50 -2.20 10.08
C THR A 47 -1.16 -1.16 11.00
N SER A 48 -0.74 0.09 10.91
CA SER A 48 -1.33 1.22 11.61
C SER A 48 -1.44 2.41 10.65
N ILE A 49 -2.26 3.39 10.99
CA ILE A 49 -2.21 4.66 10.29
C ILE A 49 -1.13 5.46 11.03
N LEU A 50 -0.08 5.92 10.33
CA LEU A 50 0.87 6.88 10.89
C LEU A 50 0.13 8.21 11.05
N VAL A 51 -0.72 8.29 12.06
CA VAL A 51 -1.30 9.51 12.52
C VAL A 51 -0.34 10.05 13.55
N GLU A 52 0.40 11.06 13.15
CA GLU A 52 0.93 11.98 14.13
C GLU A 52 -0.27 12.63 14.83
N PRO A 53 -0.37 12.59 16.17
CA PRO A 53 -1.55 13.04 16.92
C PRO A 53 -2.11 14.43 16.54
N PRO A 54 -1.33 15.44 16.09
CA PRO A 54 -1.93 16.71 15.68
C PRO A 54 -2.70 16.65 14.34
N THR A 55 -2.44 15.72 13.43
CA THR A 55 -3.04 15.77 12.08
C THR A 55 -4.47 15.22 12.02
N LEU A 56 -4.84 14.22 12.83
CA LEU A 56 -6.25 13.77 12.89
C LEU A 56 -7.16 14.84 13.46
N LEU A 57 -6.74 15.55 14.50
CA LEU A 57 -7.53 16.66 15.04
C LEU A 57 -7.67 17.78 14.00
N GLN A 58 -6.61 18.05 13.22
CA GLN A 58 -6.66 19.05 12.16
C GLN A 58 -7.55 18.60 11.00
N LEU A 59 -7.46 17.34 10.55
CA LEU A 59 -8.33 16.77 9.51
C LEU A 59 -9.79 16.72 9.95
N GLN A 60 -10.06 16.38 11.21
CA GLN A 60 -11.43 16.39 11.74
C GLN A 60 -11.97 17.82 11.87
N LYS A 61 -11.12 18.78 12.26
CA LYS A 61 -11.49 20.21 12.27
C LYS A 61 -11.74 20.75 10.86
N THR A 62 -10.92 20.41 9.88
CA THR A 62 -11.12 20.85 8.49
C THR A 62 -12.35 20.20 7.88
N TRP A 63 -12.58 18.91 8.11
CA TRP A 63 -13.78 18.21 7.66
C TRP A 63 -15.06 18.79 8.30
N ASN A 64 -15.05 19.02 9.61
CA ASN A 64 -16.18 19.65 10.31
C ASN A 64 -16.42 21.10 9.88
N LYS A 65 -15.39 21.82 9.44
CA LYS A 65 -15.51 23.17 8.89
C LYS A 65 -16.11 23.13 7.47
N GLN A 66 -15.68 22.17 6.66
CA GLN A 66 -16.14 21.99 5.28
C GLN A 66 -17.62 21.57 5.21
N ASN A 67 -18.08 20.75 6.16
CA ASN A 67 -19.44 20.21 6.20
C ASN A 67 -20.45 21.02 7.01
N ARG A 68 -20.07 22.22 7.48
CA ARG A 68 -20.96 23.14 8.23
C ARG A 68 -21.39 24.37 7.40
N THR A 69 -21.02 24.41 6.12
CA THR A 69 -21.55 25.33 5.09
C THR A 69 -22.26 24.52 4.03
#